data_AF-A0A1B6M0Y2-F1
#
_entry.id   AF-A0A1B6M0Y2-F1
#
_cell.length_a   1.000
_cell.length_b   1.000
_cell.length_c   1.000
_cell.angle_alpha   90.00
_cell.angle_beta   90.00
_cell.angle_gamma   90.00
#
_symmetry.space_group_name_H-M   'P 1'
#
loop_
_entity.id
_entity.type
_entity.pdbx_description
1 polymer ?
#
loop_
_entity_poly.entity_id
_entity_poly.type
_entity_poly.pdbx_seq_one_letter_code
_entity_poly.pdbx_strand_id
1 'polypeptide(L)'
;EIRRILWPLPVPLLQDILCRIVSDRHYKRLSDLMDNSGKIALGGERNASDRFIAPTILTEVKGTDPAMQDEIFGPILPIVNVDNAYEAISFINSRDKALVLYLYIDDEQKLQDMLGRTSSGGVCVNDCLLHASVESLPFGGVGHSGMGCYHGKYSFDTFTHQRSALIKDFNPLLESLASSRYPPYSDQKISFIQMMMKKRRGISVPYGAQLMSFLLGVAATWAFLHIRMNDSGEDQ
;
A
#
# COMPACT_ATOMS: atom_id res chain seq x y z
N GLU A 1 -13.96 -36.42 -0.58
CA GLU A 1 -13.67 -35.64 -1.82
C GLU A 1 -12.66 -34.54 -1.57
N ILE A 2 -12.92 -33.60 -0.64
CA ILE A 2 -12.00 -32.50 -0.27
C ILE A 2 -10.58 -32.97 0.09
N ARG A 3 -10.44 -34.06 0.86
CA ARG A 3 -9.13 -34.65 1.20
C ARG A 3 -8.29 -35.03 -0.03
N ARG A 4 -8.92 -35.45 -1.14
CA ARG A 4 -8.21 -35.78 -2.39
C ARG A 4 -7.77 -34.54 -3.16
N ILE A 5 -8.51 -33.43 -3.04
CA ILE A 5 -8.23 -32.17 -3.73
C ILE A 5 -7.11 -31.41 -3.01
N LEU A 6 -7.22 -31.28 -1.68
CA LEU A 6 -6.21 -30.57 -0.88
C LEU A 6 -4.95 -31.42 -0.66
N TRP A 7 -5.10 -32.75 -0.69
CA TRP A 7 -4.08 -33.69 -0.25
C TRP A 7 -3.91 -34.88 -1.21
N PRO A 8 -3.38 -34.67 -2.43
CA PRO A 8 -3.29 -35.72 -3.43
C PRO A 8 -2.28 -36.83 -3.06
N LEU A 9 -1.41 -36.59 -2.05
CA LEU A 9 -0.36 -37.53 -1.64
C LEU A 9 -0.65 -38.24 -0.31
N PRO A 10 -0.32 -39.53 -0.15
CA PRO A 10 -0.38 -40.25 1.12
C PRO A 10 0.55 -39.65 2.19
N VAL A 11 0.20 -39.79 3.48
CA VAL A 11 0.96 -39.22 4.61
C VAL A 11 2.46 -39.53 4.62
N PRO A 12 2.90 -40.77 4.33
CA PRO A 12 4.34 -41.08 4.28
C PRO A 12 5.11 -40.22 3.27
N LEU A 13 4.54 -39.96 2.09
CA LEU A 13 5.18 -39.13 1.06
C LEU A 13 5.27 -37.66 1.46
N LEU A 14 4.39 -37.19 2.35
CA LEU A 14 4.45 -35.82 2.86
C LEU A 14 5.59 -35.62 3.84
N GLN A 15 5.87 -36.65 4.66
CA GLN A 15 6.94 -36.57 5.64
C GLN A 15 8.29 -36.35 4.96
N ASP A 16 8.45 -36.81 3.73
CA ASP A 16 9.71 -36.64 2.99
C ASP A 16 9.85 -35.25 2.35
N ILE A 17 8.76 -34.53 2.11
CA ILE A 17 8.76 -33.22 1.40
C ILE A 17 8.45 -32.01 2.28
N LEU A 18 7.84 -32.22 3.45
CA LEU A 18 7.46 -31.14 4.36
C LEU A 18 8.51 -30.86 5.42
N CYS A 19 8.63 -29.60 5.82
CA CYS A 19 9.55 -29.19 6.89
C CYS A 19 9.13 -29.73 8.27
N ARG A 20 10.04 -29.64 9.25
CA ARG A 20 9.80 -30.00 10.66
C ARG A 20 9.64 -28.76 11.53
N ILE A 21 8.99 -28.93 12.67
CA ILE A 21 8.92 -27.88 13.68
C ILE A 21 10.31 -27.68 14.29
N VAL A 22 10.67 -26.41 14.50
CA VAL A 22 12.04 -25.98 14.85
C VAL A 22 12.55 -26.58 16.17
N SER A 23 11.67 -26.82 17.15
CA SER A 23 12.07 -27.36 18.47
C SER A 23 10.92 -28.10 19.15
N ASP A 24 11.25 -28.94 20.13
CA ASP A 24 10.27 -29.71 20.90
C ASP A 24 9.30 -28.79 21.68
N ARG A 25 9.77 -27.61 22.12
CA ARG A 25 8.93 -26.58 22.74
C ARG A 25 7.83 -26.09 21.79
N HIS A 26 8.19 -25.74 20.55
CA HIS A 26 7.21 -25.29 19.57
C HIS A 26 6.30 -26.42 19.10
N TYR A 27 6.82 -27.64 18.99
CA TYR A 27 6.04 -28.83 18.68
C TYR A 27 4.96 -29.07 19.74
N LYS A 28 5.34 -29.03 21.03
CA LYS A 28 4.41 -29.18 22.15
C LYS A 28 3.36 -28.07 22.13
N ARG A 29 3.78 -26.80 22.00
CA ARG A 29 2.85 -25.65 21.91
C ARG A 29 1.82 -25.85 20.80
N LEU A 30 2.25 -26.22 19.59
CA LEU A 30 1.35 -26.45 18.46
C LEU A 30 0.40 -27.64 18.70
N SER A 31 0.91 -28.72 19.31
CA SER A 31 0.08 -29.87 19.70
C SER A 31 -0.99 -29.47 20.70
N ASP A 32 -0.63 -28.67 21.71
CA ASP A 32 -1.56 -28.15 22.71
C ASP A 32 -2.62 -27.23 22.07
N LEU A 33 -2.26 -26.42 21.07
CA LEU A 33 -3.23 -25.62 20.31
C LEU A 33 -4.27 -26.50 19.59
N MET A 34 -3.83 -27.59 18.95
CA MET A 34 -4.73 -28.51 18.23
C MET A 34 -5.70 -29.23 19.18
N ASP A 35 -5.24 -29.61 20.36
CA ASP A 35 -6.06 -30.36 21.32
C ASP A 35 -7.07 -29.46 22.06
N ASN A 36 -6.82 -28.14 22.08
CA ASN A 36 -7.63 -27.18 22.84
C ASN A 36 -8.33 -26.12 21.96
N SER A 37 -8.35 -26.27 20.64
CA SER A 37 -9.00 -25.30 19.73
C SER A 37 -9.85 -26.00 18.67
N GLY A 38 -11.15 -25.67 18.63
CA GLY A 38 -12.10 -26.22 17.67
C GLY A 38 -12.05 -27.74 17.52
N LYS A 39 -12.27 -28.21 16.29
CA LYS A 39 -12.30 -29.62 15.91
C LYS A 39 -11.44 -29.87 14.69
N ILE A 40 -10.63 -30.93 14.72
CA ILE A 40 -9.83 -31.35 13.56
C ILE A 40 -10.77 -31.86 12.47
N ALA A 41 -10.84 -31.13 11.37
CA ALA A 41 -11.59 -31.51 10.17
C ALA A 41 -10.72 -32.29 9.17
N LEU A 42 -9.42 -31.95 9.11
CA LEU A 42 -8.44 -32.59 8.23
C LEU A 42 -7.07 -32.58 8.88
N GLY A 43 -6.28 -33.63 8.64
CA GLY A 43 -4.93 -33.76 9.19
C GLY A 43 -4.95 -34.26 10.63
N GLY A 44 -4.10 -33.68 11.47
CA GLY A 44 -4.00 -34.03 12.89
C GLY A 44 -2.86 -34.99 13.22
N GLU A 45 -2.24 -35.61 12.21
CA GLU A 45 -1.12 -36.52 12.40
C GLU A 45 0.11 -35.81 12.96
N ARG A 46 0.71 -36.40 13.99
CA ARG A 46 1.77 -35.81 14.79
C ARG A 46 2.81 -36.86 15.10
N ASN A 47 4.09 -36.53 14.98
CA ASN A 47 5.21 -37.37 15.40
C ASN A 47 6.22 -36.55 16.21
N ALA A 48 6.31 -36.83 17.51
CA ALA A 48 7.18 -36.10 18.43
C ALA A 48 8.66 -36.37 18.19
N SER A 49 9.05 -37.59 17.82
CA SER A 49 10.48 -37.93 17.65
C SER A 49 11.12 -37.19 16.48
N ASP A 50 10.31 -36.83 15.49
CA ASP A 50 10.73 -36.10 14.29
C ASP A 50 10.18 -34.65 14.26
N ARG A 51 9.52 -34.20 15.33
CA ARG A 51 8.84 -32.88 15.40
C ARG A 51 7.97 -32.59 14.17
N PHE A 52 7.30 -33.60 13.66
CA PHE A 52 6.44 -33.50 12.49
C PHE A 52 5.00 -33.26 12.92
N ILE A 53 4.36 -32.28 12.29
CA ILE A 53 2.92 -32.04 12.40
C ILE A 53 2.39 -31.94 10.97
N ALA A 54 1.43 -32.80 10.62
CA ALA A 54 0.79 -32.75 9.31
C ALA A 54 -0.06 -31.47 9.20
N PRO A 55 -0.19 -30.88 7.99
CA PRO A 55 -1.08 -29.76 7.75
C PRO A 55 -2.50 -30.07 8.21
N THR A 56 -2.97 -29.25 9.14
CA THR A 56 -4.19 -29.51 9.90
C THR A 56 -5.18 -28.37 9.73
N ILE A 57 -6.43 -28.70 9.44
CA ILE A 57 -7.53 -27.73 9.38
C ILE A 57 -8.40 -27.91 10.62
N LEU A 58 -8.61 -26.83 11.35
CA LEU A 58 -9.54 -26.79 12.49
C LEU A 58 -10.82 -26.07 12.07
N THR A 59 -11.97 -26.69 12.33
CA THR A 59 -13.30 -26.09 12.17
C THR A 59 -13.94 -25.88 13.52
N GLU A 60 -15.09 -25.19 13.57
CA GLU A 60 -15.80 -24.91 14.82
C GLU A 60 -14.92 -24.11 15.82
N VAL A 61 -13.96 -23.33 15.31
CA VAL A 61 -13.02 -22.53 16.10
C VAL A 61 -13.71 -21.26 16.57
N LYS A 62 -13.58 -20.96 17.86
CA LYS A 62 -14.08 -19.71 18.45
C LYS A 62 -12.98 -18.66 18.47
N GLY A 63 -13.36 -17.39 18.38
CA GLY A 63 -12.42 -16.27 18.48
C GLY A 63 -11.67 -16.18 19.82
N THR A 64 -12.14 -16.89 20.85
CA THR A 64 -11.53 -17.00 22.19
C THR A 64 -10.66 -18.24 22.36
N ASP A 65 -10.62 -19.14 21.37
CA ASP A 65 -9.81 -20.35 21.47
C ASP A 65 -8.31 -20.00 21.47
N PRO A 66 -7.46 -20.82 22.11
CA PRO A 66 -6.01 -20.59 22.15
C PRO A 66 -5.37 -20.36 20.78
N ALA A 67 -5.80 -21.09 19.75
CA ALA A 67 -5.28 -20.92 18.38
C ALA A 67 -5.61 -19.56 17.74
N MET A 68 -6.51 -18.77 18.34
CA MET A 68 -6.91 -17.43 17.88
C MET A 68 -6.39 -16.30 18.78
N GLN A 69 -5.64 -16.60 19.85
CA GLN A 69 -5.09 -15.59 20.76
C GLN A 69 -3.69 -15.13 20.36
N ASP A 70 -2.85 -16.07 19.90
CA ASP A 70 -1.46 -15.82 19.53
C ASP A 70 -1.18 -16.31 18.10
N GLU A 71 -0.05 -15.87 17.54
CA GLU A 71 0.42 -16.34 16.25
C GLU A 71 0.69 -17.86 16.26
N ILE A 72 0.05 -18.56 15.32
CA ILE A 72 0.15 -20.00 15.20
C ILE A 72 1.57 -20.41 14.82
N PHE A 73 2.15 -19.81 13.78
CA PHE A 73 3.52 -20.08 13.33
C PHE A 73 3.82 -21.60 13.14
N GLY A 74 2.89 -22.30 12.50
CA GLY A 74 2.94 -23.75 12.29
C GLY A 74 1.84 -24.21 11.34
N PRO A 75 1.80 -25.51 11.00
CA PRO A 75 0.95 -26.06 9.94
C PRO A 75 -0.50 -26.30 10.42
N ILE A 76 -1.10 -25.33 11.10
CA ILE A 76 -2.48 -25.39 11.61
C ILE A 76 -3.25 -24.20 11.04
N LEU A 77 -4.37 -24.48 10.38
CA LEU A 77 -5.24 -23.49 9.76
C LEU A 77 -6.64 -23.53 10.42
N PRO A 78 -6.93 -22.65 11.38
CA PRO A 78 -8.27 -22.51 11.94
C PRO A 78 -9.21 -21.77 10.97
N ILE A 79 -10.43 -22.27 10.87
CA ILE A 79 -11.52 -21.65 10.13
C ILE A 79 -12.52 -21.08 11.12
N VAL A 80 -12.65 -19.75 11.12
CA VAL A 80 -13.66 -19.01 11.86
C VAL A 80 -14.74 -18.58 10.87
N ASN A 81 -15.97 -19.04 11.09
CA ASN A 81 -17.10 -18.62 10.27
C ASN A 81 -17.59 -17.25 10.73
N VAL A 82 -17.96 -16.41 9.77
CA VAL A 82 -18.58 -15.10 9.96
C VAL A 82 -19.75 -14.99 8.99
N ASP A 83 -20.78 -14.25 9.36
CA ASP A 83 -22.02 -14.19 8.60
C ASP A 83 -21.87 -13.33 7.33
N ASN A 84 -20.98 -12.34 7.36
CA ASN A 84 -20.77 -11.40 6.24
C ASN A 84 -19.43 -10.65 6.34
N ALA A 85 -19.12 -9.88 5.30
CA ALA A 85 -17.90 -9.09 5.21
C ALA A 85 -17.76 -8.01 6.31
N TYR A 86 -18.85 -7.40 6.78
CA TYR A 86 -18.76 -6.38 7.84
C TYR A 86 -18.38 -6.99 9.19
N GLU A 87 -18.86 -8.19 9.49
CA GLU A 87 -18.42 -8.94 10.66
C GLU A 87 -16.95 -9.36 10.54
N ALA A 88 -16.52 -9.80 9.35
CA ALA A 88 -15.09 -10.07 9.09
C ALA A 88 -14.21 -8.84 9.36
N ILE A 89 -14.62 -7.66 8.87
CA ILE A 89 -13.94 -6.38 9.11
C ILE A 89 -13.88 -6.09 10.61
N SER A 90 -15.01 -6.23 11.32
CA SER A 90 -15.05 -6.00 12.77
C SER A 90 -14.13 -6.98 13.52
N PHE A 91 -14.09 -8.24 13.10
CA PHE A 91 -13.25 -9.28 13.70
C PHE A 91 -11.76 -9.02 13.48
N ILE A 92 -11.38 -8.55 12.28
CA ILE A 92 -10.00 -8.17 11.95
C ILE A 92 -9.60 -6.93 12.77
N ASN A 93 -10.45 -5.90 12.80
CA ASN A 93 -10.16 -4.64 13.47
C ASN A 93 -10.18 -4.72 15.00
N SER A 94 -10.79 -5.75 15.58
CA SER A 94 -10.72 -6.01 17.03
C SER A 94 -9.39 -6.62 17.48
N ARG A 95 -8.44 -6.79 16.56
CA ARG A 95 -7.13 -7.40 16.78
C ARG A 95 -6.02 -6.47 16.31
N ASP A 96 -4.80 -6.83 16.67
CA ASP A 96 -3.62 -6.14 16.19
C ASP A 96 -3.47 -6.25 14.67
N LYS A 97 -2.93 -5.16 14.09
CA LYS A 97 -2.74 -5.04 12.65
C LYS A 97 -1.73 -6.08 12.16
N ALA A 98 -2.22 -7.01 11.33
CA ALA A 98 -1.41 -8.08 10.76
C ALA A 98 -0.37 -7.56 9.76
N LEU A 99 0.68 -8.36 9.55
CA LEU A 99 1.68 -8.08 8.51
C LEU A 99 1.06 -8.13 7.12
N VAL A 100 0.20 -9.13 6.85
CA VAL A 100 -0.47 -9.29 5.55
C VAL A 100 -1.93 -9.68 5.75
N LEU A 101 -2.81 -9.09 4.96
CA LEU A 101 -4.20 -9.52 4.80
C LEU A 101 -4.37 -10.20 3.44
N TYR A 102 -4.93 -11.41 3.43
CA TYR A 102 -5.26 -12.15 2.21
C TYR A 102 -6.76 -12.14 1.97
N LEU A 103 -7.19 -11.77 0.77
CA LEU A 103 -8.60 -11.63 0.41
C LEU A 103 -8.91 -12.47 -0.82
N TYR A 104 -9.81 -13.44 -0.71
CA TYR A 104 -10.35 -14.16 -1.86
C TYR A 104 -11.74 -13.63 -2.16
N ILE A 105 -11.82 -12.62 -3.02
CA ILE A 105 -13.04 -11.83 -3.30
C ILE A 105 -13.08 -11.49 -4.79
N ASP A 106 -14.23 -11.71 -5.41
CA ASP A 106 -14.52 -11.33 -6.81
C ASP A 106 -15.39 -10.06 -6.91
N ASP A 107 -16.14 -9.75 -5.84
CA ASP A 107 -17.00 -8.57 -5.73
C ASP A 107 -16.18 -7.31 -5.42
N GLU A 108 -16.14 -6.38 -6.39
CA GLU A 108 -15.35 -5.15 -6.28
C GLU A 108 -15.78 -4.27 -5.10
N GLN A 109 -17.09 -4.16 -4.83
CA GLN A 109 -17.58 -3.31 -3.74
C GLN A 109 -17.14 -3.87 -2.39
N LYS A 110 -17.24 -5.19 -2.19
CA LYS A 110 -16.75 -5.85 -0.98
C LYS A 110 -15.24 -5.73 -0.83
N LEU A 111 -14.49 -5.83 -1.93
CA LEU A 111 -13.05 -5.62 -1.91
C LEU A 111 -12.70 -4.19 -1.45
N GLN A 112 -13.35 -3.18 -2.03
CA GLN A 112 -13.13 -1.78 -1.62
C GLN A 112 -13.52 -1.54 -0.15
N ASP A 113 -14.61 -2.15 0.33
CA ASP A 113 -14.99 -2.09 1.75
C ASP A 113 -13.91 -2.74 2.64
N MET A 114 -13.37 -3.91 2.28
CA MET A 114 -12.28 -4.55 3.03
C MET A 114 -11.02 -3.69 3.05
N LEU A 115 -10.58 -3.18 1.89
CA LEU A 115 -9.37 -2.35 1.77
C LEU A 115 -9.51 -1.00 2.48
N GLY A 116 -10.67 -0.35 2.37
CA GLY A 116 -10.92 0.96 2.95
C GLY A 116 -11.18 0.95 4.46
N ARG A 117 -11.52 -0.21 5.03
CA ARG A 117 -11.93 -0.33 6.44
C ARG A 117 -11.02 -1.21 7.29
N THR A 118 -9.93 -1.75 6.74
CA THR A 118 -8.92 -2.51 7.49
C THR A 118 -7.53 -1.91 7.31
N SER A 119 -6.57 -2.32 8.14
CA SER A 119 -5.19 -1.85 8.07
C SER A 119 -4.23 -3.02 8.33
N SER A 120 -3.30 -3.24 7.40
CA SER A 120 -2.24 -4.26 7.45
C SER A 120 -0.97 -3.72 6.81
N GLY A 121 0.15 -4.44 6.96
CA GLY A 121 1.41 -4.09 6.29
C GLY A 121 1.31 -4.20 4.76
N GLY A 122 0.76 -5.33 4.28
CA GLY A 122 0.42 -5.56 2.88
C GLY A 122 -0.96 -6.22 2.72
N VAL A 123 -1.46 -6.22 1.49
CA VAL A 123 -2.67 -6.94 1.10
C VAL A 123 -2.39 -7.71 -0.19
N CYS A 124 -2.89 -8.94 -0.28
CA CYS A 124 -2.86 -9.72 -1.51
C CYS A 124 -4.26 -10.27 -1.78
N VAL A 125 -4.75 -10.04 -3.00
CA VAL A 125 -6.10 -10.39 -3.42
C VAL A 125 -6.02 -11.57 -4.39
N ASN A 126 -6.79 -12.62 -4.11
CA ASN A 126 -6.88 -13.87 -4.87
C ASN A 126 -5.56 -14.65 -4.98
N ASP A 127 -4.61 -14.39 -4.07
CA ASP A 127 -3.37 -15.14 -3.93
C ASP A 127 -2.81 -15.02 -2.51
N CYS A 128 -1.75 -15.76 -2.20
CA CYS A 128 -1.01 -15.65 -0.96
C CYS A 128 0.51 -15.62 -1.19
N LEU A 129 1.26 -14.98 -0.29
CA LEU A 129 2.73 -14.81 -0.33
C LEU A 129 3.32 -14.03 -1.51
N LEU A 130 2.71 -14.04 -2.70
CA LEU A 130 3.33 -13.48 -3.92
C LEU A 130 3.72 -12.00 -3.80
N HIS A 131 2.95 -11.19 -3.06
CA HIS A 131 3.29 -9.77 -2.84
C HIS A 131 4.72 -9.58 -2.27
N ALA A 132 5.25 -10.54 -1.51
CA ALA A 132 6.61 -10.50 -0.97
C ALA A 132 7.70 -10.75 -2.03
N SER A 133 7.36 -11.35 -3.18
CA SER A 133 8.30 -11.54 -4.30
C SER A 133 8.37 -10.35 -5.26
N VAL A 134 7.47 -9.37 -5.13
CA VAL A 134 7.43 -8.20 -6.01
C VAL A 134 8.36 -7.13 -5.47
N GLU A 135 9.54 -6.99 -6.07
CA GLU A 135 10.59 -6.08 -5.62
C GLU A 135 10.18 -4.59 -5.59
N SER A 136 9.23 -4.19 -6.45
CA SER A 136 8.71 -2.82 -6.52
C SER A 136 7.66 -2.49 -5.46
N LEU A 137 7.20 -3.48 -4.68
CA LEU A 137 6.33 -3.26 -3.53
C LEU A 137 7.15 -3.14 -2.24
N PRO A 138 6.86 -2.14 -1.39
CA PRO A 138 7.47 -2.08 -0.07
C PRO A 138 6.96 -3.25 0.78
N PHE A 139 7.87 -3.98 1.41
CA PHE A 139 7.52 -5.03 2.37
C PHE A 139 7.85 -4.56 3.79
N GLY A 140 6.83 -4.50 4.64
CA GLY A 140 6.92 -3.99 5.99
C GLY A 140 5.59 -4.10 6.73
N GLY A 141 5.65 -3.97 8.06
CA GLY A 141 4.48 -4.02 8.94
C GLY A 141 3.94 -2.65 9.30
N VAL A 142 2.87 -2.65 10.08
CA VAL A 142 2.28 -1.45 10.68
C VAL A 142 1.73 -1.77 12.07
N GLY A 143 2.04 -0.94 13.06
CA GLY A 143 1.64 -1.20 14.45
C GLY A 143 2.42 -2.38 15.03
N HIS A 144 1.73 -3.34 15.66
CA HIS A 144 2.37 -4.50 16.28
C HIS A 144 3.06 -5.44 15.27
N SER A 145 2.70 -5.39 13.98
CA SER A 145 3.42 -6.15 12.94
C SER A 145 4.73 -5.49 12.49
N GLY A 146 5.03 -4.26 12.91
CA GLY A 146 6.30 -3.59 12.65
C GLY A 146 6.20 -2.13 12.23
N MET A 147 7.35 -1.55 11.86
CA MET A 147 7.48 -0.21 11.29
C MET A 147 8.54 -0.19 10.19
N GLY A 148 8.46 0.80 9.30
CA GLY A 148 9.36 0.91 8.15
C GLY A 148 9.07 -0.16 7.09
N CYS A 149 9.88 -0.19 6.03
CA CYS A 149 9.77 -1.17 4.97
C CYS A 149 11.11 -1.35 4.26
N TYR A 150 11.23 -2.43 3.49
CA TYR A 150 12.36 -2.68 2.61
C TYR A 150 11.86 -3.37 1.32
N HIS A 151 12.78 -3.98 0.56
CA HIS A 151 12.70 -4.45 -0.83
C HIS A 151 13.15 -3.43 -1.86
N GLY A 152 13.92 -3.90 -2.86
CA GLY A 152 14.41 -3.10 -3.98
C GLY A 152 14.90 -1.71 -3.57
N LYS A 153 14.28 -0.69 -4.16
CA LYS A 153 14.55 0.73 -3.87
C LYS A 153 14.26 1.09 -2.40
N TYR A 154 13.24 0.52 -1.78
CA TYR A 154 12.89 0.82 -0.38
C TYR A 154 13.96 0.34 0.60
N SER A 155 14.68 -0.75 0.29
CA SER A 155 15.87 -1.13 1.06
C SER A 155 16.94 -0.03 1.00
N PHE A 156 17.23 0.48 -0.20
CA PHE A 156 18.19 1.57 -0.37
C PHE A 156 17.75 2.81 0.41
N ASP A 157 16.48 3.21 0.27
CA ASP A 157 15.93 4.38 0.96
C ASP A 157 15.99 4.22 2.49
N THR A 158 15.66 3.03 3.02
CA THR A 158 15.69 2.74 4.47
C THR A 158 17.08 2.86 5.07
N PHE A 159 18.12 2.48 4.32
CA PHE A 159 19.51 2.58 4.78
C PHE A 159 20.24 3.83 4.29
N THR A 160 19.50 4.81 3.72
CA THR A 160 20.06 6.05 3.18
C THR A 160 19.49 7.28 3.87
N HIS A 161 20.36 8.18 4.32
CA HIS A 161 19.93 9.52 4.75
C HIS A 161 19.71 10.43 3.53
N GLN A 162 18.45 10.77 3.25
CA GLN A 162 18.08 11.70 2.18
C GLN A 162 18.40 13.16 2.56
N ARG A 163 19.65 13.58 2.31
CA ARG A 163 20.13 14.93 2.63
C ARG A 163 19.58 15.97 1.65
N SER A 164 18.73 16.87 2.13
CA SER A 164 18.29 18.05 1.35
C SER A 164 19.42 19.09 1.21
N ALA A 165 19.56 19.67 0.01
CA ALA A 165 20.48 20.76 -0.27
C ALA A 165 19.80 21.81 -1.17
N LEU A 166 19.88 23.08 -0.76
CA LEU A 166 19.41 24.22 -1.54
C LEU A 166 20.62 25.10 -1.86
N ILE A 167 20.92 25.27 -3.14
CA ILE A 167 21.99 26.16 -3.62
C ILE A 167 21.30 27.34 -4.31
N LYS A 168 21.53 28.53 -3.77
CA LYS A 168 21.02 29.79 -4.31
C LYS A 168 22.15 30.54 -4.99
N ASP A 169 21.86 31.12 -6.16
CA ASP A 169 22.77 32.03 -6.86
C ASP A 169 22.64 33.49 -6.37
N PHE A 170 23.62 34.31 -6.71
CA PHE A 170 23.65 35.74 -6.34
C PHE A 170 22.97 36.64 -7.37
N ASN A 171 21.98 36.13 -8.12
CA ASN A 171 21.34 36.90 -9.18
C ASN A 171 20.65 38.16 -8.60
N PRO A 172 21.11 39.39 -8.94
CA PRO A 172 20.61 40.62 -8.33
C PRO A 172 19.13 40.88 -8.62
N LEU A 173 18.61 40.44 -9.78
CA LEU A 173 17.21 40.63 -10.16
C LEU A 173 16.29 39.77 -9.29
N LEU A 174 16.62 38.49 -9.12
CA LEU A 174 15.89 37.57 -8.25
C LEU A 174 16.00 37.99 -6.78
N GLU A 175 17.15 38.51 -6.37
CA GLU A 175 17.37 39.02 -5.02
C GLU A 175 16.54 40.27 -4.73
N SER A 176 16.46 41.18 -5.69
CA SER A 176 15.60 42.35 -5.62
C SER A 176 14.11 41.98 -5.57
N LEU A 177 13.68 41.00 -6.37
CA LEU A 177 12.30 40.47 -6.32
C LEU A 177 11.99 39.79 -4.99
N ALA A 178 12.98 39.14 -4.38
CA ALA A 178 12.85 38.51 -3.07
C ALA A 178 13.05 39.48 -1.89
N SER A 179 13.35 40.76 -2.14
CA SER A 179 13.72 41.76 -1.11
C SER A 179 12.66 41.99 -0.04
N SER A 180 11.39 41.65 -0.33
CA SER A 180 10.30 41.69 0.66
C SER A 180 10.57 40.82 1.89
N ARG A 181 11.45 39.81 1.79
CA ARG A 181 11.89 38.97 2.92
C ARG A 181 12.80 39.68 3.92
N TYR A 182 13.36 40.84 3.56
CA TYR A 182 14.28 41.59 4.41
C TYR A 182 13.58 42.70 5.19
N PRO A 183 13.94 42.92 6.47
CA PRO A 183 13.51 44.07 7.26
C PRO A 183 13.91 45.43 6.64
N PRO A 184 13.25 46.54 7.02
CA PRO A 184 12.03 46.60 7.84
C PRO A 184 10.80 46.10 7.06
N TYR A 185 9.86 45.47 7.78
CA TYR A 185 8.62 44.97 7.21
C TYR A 185 7.55 46.07 7.17
N SER A 186 6.95 46.27 6.00
CA SER A 186 5.80 47.15 5.79
C SER A 186 4.58 46.31 5.39
N ASP A 187 3.37 46.86 5.56
CA ASP A 187 2.13 46.20 5.14
C ASP A 187 2.14 45.80 3.65
N GLN A 188 2.85 46.57 2.83
CA GLN A 188 3.06 46.27 1.40
C GLN A 188 3.94 45.03 1.19
N LYS A 189 5.07 44.91 1.90
CA LYS A 189 5.93 43.72 1.83
C LYS A 189 5.22 42.47 2.33
N ILE A 190 4.47 42.60 3.44
CA ILE A 190 3.72 41.50 4.05
C ILE A 190 2.59 41.05 3.11
N SER A 191 1.80 41.98 2.57
CA SER A 191 0.73 41.65 1.61
C SER A 191 1.28 41.02 0.33
N PHE A 192 2.44 41.46 -0.16
CA PHE A 192 3.13 40.84 -1.29
C PHE A 192 3.56 39.40 -0.99
N ILE A 193 4.21 39.15 0.16
CA ILE A 193 4.59 37.79 0.58
C ILE A 193 3.35 36.90 0.73
N GLN A 194 2.29 37.39 1.38
CA GLN A 194 1.03 36.66 1.53
C GLN A 194 0.41 36.33 0.17
N MET A 195 0.43 37.26 -0.78
CA MET A 195 -0.03 37.01 -2.15
C MET A 195 0.81 35.95 -2.87
N MET A 196 2.12 35.90 -2.63
CA MET A 196 3.02 34.90 -3.20
C MET A 196 2.87 33.52 -2.55
N MET A 197 2.59 33.47 -1.24
CA MET A 197 2.38 32.23 -0.48
C MET A 197 0.95 31.69 -0.57
N LYS A 198 -0.02 32.49 -1.04
CA LYS A 198 -1.39 32.03 -1.25
C LYS A 198 -1.39 30.82 -2.18
N LYS A 199 -2.02 29.74 -1.73
CA LYS A 199 -2.21 28.51 -2.51
C LYS A 199 -3.00 28.83 -3.78
N ARG A 200 -2.31 29.00 -4.90
CA ARG A 200 -2.95 29.20 -6.20
C ARG A 200 -3.47 27.84 -6.66
N ARG A 201 -4.78 27.68 -6.81
CA ARG A 201 -5.31 26.59 -7.64
C ARG A 201 -4.88 26.92 -9.06
N GLY A 202 -4.01 26.10 -9.64
CA GLY A 202 -3.63 26.27 -11.04
C GLY A 202 -4.90 26.28 -11.87
N ILE A 203 -5.09 27.33 -12.67
CA ILE A 203 -6.13 27.30 -13.69
C ILE A 203 -5.61 26.31 -14.73
N SER A 204 -6.09 25.07 -14.68
CA SER A 204 -5.95 24.14 -15.80
C SER A 204 -6.84 24.70 -16.91
N VAL A 205 -6.25 25.49 -17.80
CA VAL A 205 -6.87 25.80 -19.08
C VAL A 205 -6.34 24.74 -20.04
N PRO A 206 -7.01 23.58 -20.20
CA PRO A 206 -6.67 22.69 -21.29
C PRO A 206 -6.74 23.53 -22.57
N TYR A 207 -5.69 23.46 -23.37
CA TYR A 207 -5.52 24.24 -24.61
C TYR A 207 -5.22 25.74 -24.48
N GLY A 208 -4.91 26.26 -23.28
CA GLY A 208 -4.65 27.70 -23.09
C GLY A 208 -3.49 28.24 -23.93
N ALA A 209 -2.43 27.44 -24.13
CA ALA A 209 -1.32 27.81 -25.01
C ALA A 209 -1.75 27.83 -26.48
N GLN A 210 -2.57 26.88 -26.91
CA GLN A 210 -3.11 26.79 -28.27
C GLN A 210 -4.02 27.98 -28.59
N LEU A 211 -4.85 28.41 -27.63
CA LEU A 211 -5.69 29.60 -27.77
C LEU A 211 -4.85 30.88 -27.88
N MET A 212 -3.80 31.03 -27.07
CA MET A 212 -2.89 32.18 -27.15
C MET A 212 -2.15 32.23 -28.50
N SER A 213 -1.66 31.09 -28.98
CA SER A 213 -1.02 30.99 -30.30
C SER A 213 -1.99 31.32 -31.44
N PHE A 214 -3.25 30.88 -31.35
CA PHE A 214 -4.29 31.23 -32.32
C PHE A 214 -4.56 32.74 -32.33
N LEU A 215 -4.74 33.36 -31.15
CA LEU A 215 -5.00 34.79 -31.03
C LEU A 215 -3.84 35.65 -31.54
N LEU A 216 -2.60 35.25 -31.26
CA LEU A 216 -1.41 35.90 -31.83
C LEU A 216 -1.38 35.79 -33.36
N GLY A 217 -1.75 34.64 -33.91
CA GLY A 217 -1.87 34.44 -35.36
C GLY A 217 -2.91 35.37 -35.98
N VAL A 218 -4.12 35.43 -35.40
CA VAL A 218 -5.19 36.35 -35.85
C VAL A 218 -4.74 37.81 -35.78
N ALA A 219 -4.08 38.22 -34.70
CA ALA A 219 -3.58 39.58 -34.54
C ALA A 219 -2.51 39.93 -35.59
N ALA A 220 -1.58 39.01 -35.87
CA ALA A 220 -0.56 39.20 -36.91
C ALA A 220 -1.19 39.30 -38.31
N THR A 221 -2.18 38.46 -38.63
CA THR A 221 -2.90 38.52 -39.90
C THR A 221 -3.72 39.80 -40.04
N TRP A 222 -4.40 40.22 -38.98
CA TRP A 222 -5.14 41.48 -38.95
C TRP A 222 -4.21 42.68 -39.17
N ALA A 223 -3.07 42.71 -38.47
CA ALA A 223 -2.05 43.75 -38.66
C ALA A 223 -1.52 43.78 -40.10
N PHE A 224 -1.23 42.62 -40.69
CA PHE A 224 -0.79 42.51 -42.07
C PHE A 224 -1.83 43.02 -43.07
N LEU A 225 -3.10 42.64 -42.91
CA LEU A 225 -4.19 43.10 -43.77
C LEU A 225 -4.44 44.61 -43.62
N HIS A 226 -4.31 45.16 -42.41
CA HIS A 226 -4.51 46.58 -42.17
C HIS A 226 -3.39 47.43 -42.79
N ILE A 227 -2.13 46.97 -42.70
CA ILE A 227 -0.99 47.61 -43.37
C ILE A 227 -1.17 47.56 -44.90
N ARG A 228 -1.55 46.40 -45.45
CA ARG A 228 -1.74 46.22 -46.89
C ARG A 228 -2.89 47.06 -47.46
N MET A 229 -3.98 47.25 -46.71
CA MET A 229 -5.10 48.08 -47.16
C MET A 229 -4.79 49.58 -47.11
N ASN A 230 -3.95 50.03 -46.16
CA ASN A 230 -3.47 51.40 -46.14
C ASN A 230 -2.52 51.70 -47.31
N ASP A 231 -1.65 50.76 -47.71
CA ASP A 231 -0.77 50.93 -48.86
C ASP A 231 -1.53 50.96 -50.21
N SER A 232 -2.71 50.34 -50.30
CA SER A 232 -3.53 50.32 -51.53
C SER A 232 -4.44 51.53 -51.72
N GLY A 233 -4.44 52.49 -50.78
CA GLY A 233 -5.30 53.67 -50.79
C GLY A 233 -4.64 54.97 -51.29
N GLU A 234 -3.34 54.95 -51.62
CA GLU A 234 -2.59 56.14 -52.07
C GLU A 234 -2.47 56.29 -53.61
N ASP A 235 -3.01 55.35 -54.40
CA ASP A 235 -2.95 55.38 -55.88
C ASP A 235 -4.32 55.64 -56.57
N GLN A 236 -5.09 56.64 -56.11
CA GLN A 236 -6.19 57.24 -56.88
C GLN A 236 -6.12 58.77 -56.93
#